data_AF-A0A954T1H7-F1
#
_entry.id   AF-A0A954T1H7-F1
#
_cell.length_a   1.000
_cell.length_b   1.000
_cell.length_c   1.000
_cell.angle_alpha   90.00
_cell.angle_beta   90.00
_cell.angle_gamma   90.00
#
_symmetry.space_group_name_H-M   'P 1'
#
loop_
_entity.id
_entity.type
_entity.pdbx_description
1 polymer ?
#
loop_
_entity_poly.entity_id
_entity_poly.type
_entity_poly.pdbx_seq_one_letter_code
_entity_poly.pdbx_strand_id
1 'polypeptide(L)'
;MRHTLMYYVGLCPLCEEGLLGIRICGSQAWVLCDECDALWANPPHENEEPLIVQADPRCPDCGHSLWNEPAHWADRQEVTDAGWWENVAGEAGEREESGGPRTPDRIDPLV
;
A
#
# COMPACT_ATOMS: atom_id res chain seq x y z
N MET A 1 -5.46 4.86 -17.04
CA MET A 1 -5.87 4.84 -15.62
C MET A 1 -5.11 3.69 -14.97
N ARG A 2 -4.09 3.97 -14.16
CA ARG A 2 -3.51 2.94 -13.29
C ARG A 2 -4.10 3.21 -11.92
N HIS A 3 -5.10 2.42 -11.53
CA HIS A 3 -5.53 2.36 -10.14
C HIS A 3 -4.36 1.79 -9.36
N THR A 4 -3.79 2.57 -8.45
CA THR A 4 -2.71 2.08 -7.59
C THR A 4 -3.36 1.31 -6.45
N LEU A 5 -3.65 0.04 -6.70
CA LEU A 5 -4.05 -0.91 -5.67
C LEU A 5 -2.80 -1.34 -4.89
N MET A 6 -2.87 -1.25 -3.58
CA MET A 6 -1.81 -1.61 -2.64
C MET A 6 -2.32 -2.68 -1.69
N TYR A 7 -1.61 -3.80 -1.59
CA TYR A 7 -1.78 -4.75 -0.49
C TYR A 7 -1.07 -4.22 0.76
N TYR A 8 -1.73 -4.27 1.91
CA TYR A 8 -1.17 -3.83 3.18
C TYR A 8 -1.26 -4.92 4.27
N VAL A 9 -0.33 -4.88 5.22
CA VAL A 9 -0.19 -5.88 6.30
C VAL A 9 -0.66 -5.39 7.67
N GLY A 10 -0.97 -4.10 7.80
CA GLY A 10 -1.51 -3.51 9.03
C GLY A 10 -1.37 -2.00 9.08
N LEU A 11 -1.61 -1.44 10.26
CA LEU A 11 -1.31 -0.05 10.58
C LEU A 11 0.16 0.09 11.00
N CYS A 12 0.74 1.24 10.70
CA CYS A 12 2.11 1.56 11.05
C CYS A 12 2.26 1.71 12.58
N PRO A 13 3.13 0.93 13.24
CA PRO A 13 3.34 1.05 14.68
C PRO A 13 4.12 2.31 15.07
N LEU A 14 4.71 3.04 14.10
CA LEU A 14 5.51 4.23 14.36
C LEU A 14 4.65 5.51 14.36
N CYS A 15 3.80 5.68 13.35
CA CYS A 15 2.95 6.87 13.23
C CYS A 15 1.49 6.61 13.62
N GLU A 16 1.08 5.36 13.82
CA GLU A 16 -0.28 4.92 14.20
C GLU A 16 -1.39 5.27 13.19
N GLU A 17 -1.06 5.94 12.09
CA GLU A 17 -2.02 6.43 11.09
C GLU A 17 -1.88 5.71 9.73
N GLY A 18 -0.64 5.56 9.24
CA GLY A 18 -0.37 5.05 7.89
C GLY A 18 -0.57 3.54 7.74
N LEU A 19 -0.85 3.10 6.51
CA LEU A 19 -0.90 1.70 6.14
C LEU A 19 0.50 1.18 5.79
N LEU A 20 0.78 -0.04 6.21
CA LEU A 20 2.01 -0.75 5.88
C LEU A 20 1.85 -1.51 4.56
N GLY A 21 2.15 -0.84 3.45
CA GLY A 21 2.04 -1.39 2.11
C GLY A 21 3.22 -2.27 1.70
N ILE A 22 2.97 -3.27 0.85
CA ILE A 22 4.00 -4.17 0.33
C ILE A 22 4.58 -3.62 -0.97
N ARG A 23 5.88 -3.32 -0.98
CA ARG A 23 6.64 -2.86 -2.16
C ARG A 23 7.52 -3.98 -2.71
N ILE A 24 7.61 -4.08 -4.02
CA ILE A 24 8.56 -4.94 -4.72
C ILE A 24 9.64 -4.07 -5.32
N CYS A 25 10.90 -4.49 -5.18
CA CYS A 25 12.04 -3.92 -5.89
C CYS A 25 12.92 -5.06 -6.39
N GLY A 26 12.90 -5.32 -7.70
CA GLY A 26 13.53 -6.51 -8.25
C GLY A 26 12.80 -7.78 -7.80
N SER A 27 13.51 -8.70 -7.13
CA SER A 27 12.92 -9.92 -6.56
C SER A 27 12.66 -9.82 -5.04
N GLN A 28 12.91 -8.65 -4.44
CA GLN A 28 12.81 -8.46 -3.00
C GLN A 28 11.53 -7.69 -2.65
N ALA A 29 10.81 -8.20 -1.64
CA ALA A 29 9.67 -7.53 -1.05
C ALA A 29 10.10 -6.74 0.19
N TRP A 30 9.44 -5.60 0.41
CA TRP A 30 9.63 -4.69 1.53
C TRP A 30 8.28 -4.21 2.05
N VAL A 31 8.24 -3.82 3.32
CA VAL A 31 7.05 -3.19 3.91
C VAL A 31 7.33 -1.71 4.14
N LEU A 32 6.54 -0.85 3.51
CA LEU A 32 6.72 0.60 3.52
C LEU A 32 5.45 1.27 4.06
N CYS A 33 5.61 2.13 5.06
CA CYS A 33 4.51 2.99 5.50
C CYS A 33 4.23 4.09 4.47
N ASP A 34 2.95 4.28 4.14
CA ASP A 34 2.53 5.27 3.15
C ASP A 34 2.54 6.72 3.64
N GLU A 35 2.57 6.95 4.96
CA GLU A 35 2.57 8.29 5.55
C GLU A 35 3.95 8.75 6.03
N CYS A 36 4.69 7.89 6.76
CA CYS A 36 5.93 8.29 7.45
C CYS A 36 7.22 7.73 6.84
N ASP A 37 7.13 7.03 5.70
CA ASP A 37 8.27 6.46 4.97
C ASP A 37 9.12 5.45 5.76
N ALA A 38 8.60 4.91 6.87
CA ALA A 38 9.27 3.87 7.62
C ALA A 38 9.27 2.54 6.83
N LEU A 39 10.41 1.85 6.86
CA LEU A 39 10.68 0.64 6.06
C LEU A 39 11.04 -0.55 6.95
N TRP A 40 10.45 -1.71 6.67
CA TRP A 40 10.79 -3.00 7.27
C TRP A 40 11.13 -4.05 6.21
N ALA A 41 12.03 -4.99 6.55
CA ALA A 41 12.35 -6.14 5.70
C ALA A 41 11.25 -7.22 5.71
N ASN A 42 10.42 -7.24 6.75
CA ASN A 42 9.34 -8.20 6.93
C ASN A 42 8.08 -7.46 7.39
N PRO A 43 6.88 -8.05 7.25
CA PRO A 43 5.70 -7.59 7.97
C PRO A 43 6.01 -7.49 9.46
N PRO A 44 5.96 -6.29 10.06
CA PRO A 44 6.41 -6.11 11.42
C PRO A 44 5.48 -6.79 12.40
N HIS A 45 6.06 -7.43 13.42
CA HIS A 45 5.33 -7.83 14.62
C HIS A 45 5.31 -6.69 15.65
N GLU A 46 4.55 -6.87 16.74
CA GLU A 46 4.44 -5.88 17.81
C GLU A 46 5.83 -5.42 18.29
N ASN A 47 6.07 -4.09 18.24
CA ASN A 47 7.32 -3.42 18.65
C ASN A 47 8.55 -3.68 17.76
N GLU A 48 8.39 -4.17 16.53
CA GLU A 48 9.52 -4.30 15.60
C GLU A 48 9.99 -2.95 15.06
N GLU A 49 11.27 -2.64 15.26
CA GLU A 49 11.87 -1.38 14.81
C GLU A 49 12.05 -1.35 13.28
N PRO A 50 11.80 -0.20 12.63
CA PRO A 50 12.06 -0.05 11.21
C PRO A 50 13.56 -0.07 10.90
N LEU A 51 13.91 -0.56 9.72
CA LEU A 51 15.27 -0.50 9.17
C LEU A 51 15.68 0.93 8.80
N ILE A 52 14.74 1.67 8.22
CA ILE A 52 14.95 3.01 7.70
C ILE A 52 13.74 3.87 8.06
N VAL A 53 13.99 5.09 8.50
CA VAL A 53 12.98 6.14 8.68
C VAL A 53 13.53 7.42 8.07
N GLN A 54 13.23 7.66 6.79
CA GLN A 54 13.68 8.85 6.07
C GLN A 54 12.78 9.13 4.89
N ALA A 55 12.72 10.39 4.45
CA ALA A 55 12.07 10.74 3.20
C ALA A 55 12.76 10.05 1.99
N ASP A 56 11.95 9.56 1.04
CA ASP A 56 12.40 8.77 -0.12
C ASP A 56 13.31 7.59 0.30
N PRO A 57 12.79 6.59 1.03
CA PRO A 57 13.59 5.46 1.47
C PRO A 57 14.14 4.71 0.28
N ARG A 58 15.43 4.35 0.37
CA ARG A 58 16.16 3.66 -0.69
C ARG A 58 16.17 2.17 -0.41
N CYS A 59 15.97 1.36 -1.44
CA CYS A 59 16.04 -0.09 -1.36
C CYS A 59 17.41 -0.50 -0.79
N PRO A 60 17.47 -1.23 0.34
CA PRO A 60 18.73 -1.66 0.93
C PRO A 60 19.63 -2.48 -0.01
N ASP A 61 19.06 -3.18 -0.99
CA ASP A 61 19.81 -4.06 -1.89
C ASP A 61 20.44 -3.33 -3.08
N CYS A 62 19.74 -2.34 -3.66
CA CYS A 62 20.14 -1.70 -4.91
C CYS A 62 20.25 -0.17 -4.86
N GLY A 63 19.81 0.46 -3.77
CA GLY A 63 19.88 1.90 -3.55
C GLY A 63 18.92 2.75 -4.39
N HIS A 64 18.01 2.14 -5.16
CA HIS A 64 16.95 2.85 -5.87
C HIS A 64 15.83 3.31 -4.92
N SER A 65 15.06 4.31 -5.33
CA SER A 65 13.87 4.77 -4.58
C SER A 65 12.89 3.61 -4.40
N LEU A 66 12.34 3.47 -3.21
CA LEU A 66 11.24 2.55 -2.95
C LEU A 66 9.88 3.14 -3.27
N TRP A 67 9.76 4.43 -3.61
CA TRP A 67 8.50 5.04 -4.05
C TRP A 67 8.32 5.06 -5.57
N ASN A 68 9.44 5.11 -6.28
CA ASN A 68 9.48 5.26 -7.74
C ASN A 68 10.04 4.00 -8.41
N GLU A 69 9.97 3.96 -9.74
CA GLU A 69 10.63 2.91 -10.51
C GLU A 69 12.12 2.77 -10.13
N PRO A 70 12.65 1.54 -10.04
CA PRO A 70 12.05 0.28 -10.49
C PRO A 70 11.10 -0.36 -9.46
N ALA A 71 10.87 0.25 -8.30
CA ALA A 71 9.97 -0.30 -7.31
C ALA A 71 8.50 -0.02 -7.64
N HIS A 72 7.62 -0.93 -7.24
CA HIS A 72 6.17 -0.80 -7.39
C HIS A 72 5.43 -1.45 -6.22
N TRP A 73 4.13 -1.18 -6.10
CA TRP A 73 3.28 -1.86 -5.14
C TRP A 73 3.05 -3.29 -5.60
N ALA A 74 3.26 -4.24 -4.70
CA ALA A 74 3.16 -5.65 -5.01
C ALA A 74 1.77 -5.98 -5.56
N ASP A 75 1.73 -6.77 -6.64
CA ASP A 75 0.50 -7.43 -7.05
C ASP A 75 0.26 -8.72 -6.24
N ARG A 76 -0.90 -9.35 -6.45
CA ARG A 76 -1.27 -10.57 -5.73
C ARG A 76 -0.26 -11.72 -5.92
N GLN A 77 0.26 -11.89 -7.13
CA GLN A 77 1.21 -12.97 -7.42
C GLN A 77 2.53 -12.70 -6.69
N GLU A 78 3.02 -11.45 -6.71
CA GLU A 78 4.25 -11.06 -6.03
C GLU A 78 4.15 -11.20 -4.51
N VAL A 79 3.01 -10.83 -3.91
CA VAL A 79 2.77 -11.07 -2.47
C VAL A 79 2.77 -12.57 -2.16
N THR A 80 2.22 -13.38 -3.05
CA THR A 80 2.20 -14.84 -2.90
C THR A 80 3.59 -15.44 -3.03
N ASP A 81 4.38 -15.00 -4.01
CA ASP A 81 5.75 -15.45 -4.25
C ASP A 81 6.69 -15.06 -3.11
N ALA A 82 6.44 -13.91 -2.46
CA ALA A 82 7.11 -13.49 -1.23
C ALA A 82 6.70 -14.34 0.00
N GLY A 83 5.64 -15.14 -0.10
CA GLY A 83 5.11 -15.92 1.02
C GLY A 83 4.37 -15.11 2.07
N TRP A 84 3.93 -13.88 1.75
CA TRP A 84 3.34 -12.93 2.71
C TRP A 84 1.82 -12.86 2.64
N TRP A 85 1.17 -13.71 1.85
CA TRP A 85 -0.28 -13.70 1.69
C TRP A 85 -1.04 -13.83 3.02
N GLU A 86 -0.51 -14.63 3.96
CA GLU A 86 -1.10 -14.81 5.30
C GLU A 86 -0.98 -13.57 6.21
N ASN A 87 -0.10 -12.63 5.87
CA ASN A 87 0.08 -11.36 6.59
C ASN A 87 -0.79 -10.23 6.01
N VAL A 88 -1.46 -10.43 4.88
CA VAL A 88 -2.25 -9.37 4.23
C VAL A 88 -3.51 -9.08 5.04
N ALA A 89 -3.66 -7.84 5.48
CA ALA A 89 -4.85 -7.35 6.17
C ALA A 89 -5.92 -6.84 5.19
N GLY A 90 -5.52 -6.37 4.01
CA GLY A 90 -6.45 -5.95 2.96
C GLY A 90 -5.80 -5.28 1.76
N GLU A 91 -6.65 -4.63 0.95
CA GLU A 91 -6.27 -3.82 -0.21
C GLU A 91 -6.73 -2.37 0.01
N ALA A 92 -5.90 -1.41 -0.37
CA ALA A 92 -6.21 0.02 -0.34
C ALA A 92 -5.88 0.66 -1.70
N GLY A 93 -6.62 1.72 -2.04
CA GLY A 93 -6.47 2.43 -3.31
C GLY A 93 -7.80 3.00 -3.81
N GLU A 94 -7.73 4.01 -4.66
CA GLU A 94 -8.91 4.63 -5.24
C GLU A 94 -9.53 3.70 -6.29
N ARG A 95 -10.75 3.22 -6.01
CA ARG A 95 -11.64 2.70 -7.07
C ARG A 95 -12.26 3.92 -7.76
N GLU A 96 -12.08 4.06 -9.07
CA GLU A 96 -12.97 4.94 -9.84
C GLU A 96 -14.39 4.40 -9.70
N GLU A 97 -15.22 5.02 -8.85
CA GLU A 97 -16.66 4.88 -8.94
C GLU A 97 -17.04 5.37 -10.35
N SER A 98 -17.55 4.48 -11.19
CA SER A 98 -18.19 4.86 -12.45
C SER A 98 -19.44 5.66 -12.11
N GLY A 99 -19.24 6.97 -11.91
CA GLY A 99 -20.28 7.96 -11.66
C GLY A 99 -21.20 8.08 -12.88
N GLY A 100 -22.18 7.17 -12.98
CA GLY A 100 -23.39 7.45 -13.73
C GLY A 100 -24.11 8.63 -13.05
N PRO A 101 -24.66 9.59 -13.81
CA PRO A 101 -25.34 10.73 -13.21
C PRO A 101 -26.50 10.22 -12.35
N ARG A 102 -26.47 10.54 -11.06
CA ARG A 102 -27.66 10.45 -10.21
C ARG A 102 -28.63 11.50 -10.74
N THR A 103 -29.59 11.09 -11.56
CA THR A 103 -30.80 11.88 -11.78
C THR A 103 -31.41 12.11 -10.40
N PRO A 104 -31.60 13.36 -9.94
CA PRO A 104 -32.38 13.59 -8.75
C PRO A 104 -33.79 13.06 -9.03
N ASP A 105 -34.31 12.20 -8.14
CA ASP A 105 -35.71 11.82 -8.11
C ASP A 105 -36.55 13.10 -8.15
N ARG A 106 -37.08 13.43 -9.32
CA ARG A 106 -38.16 14.41 -9.43
C ARG A 106 -39.37 13.74 -8.83
N ILE A 107 -39.66 14.11 -7.59
CA ILE A 107 -40.95 13.88 -6.94
C ILE A 107 -42.02 14.44 -7.88
N ASP A 108 -42.85 13.57 -8.44
CA ASP A 108 -44.10 13.97 -9.07
C ASP A 108 -45.00 14.59 -7.99
N PRO A 109 -45.43 15.85 -8.12
CA PRO A 109 -46.43 16.39 -7.24
C PRO A 109 -47.77 15.70 -7.52
N LEU A 110 -48.29 14.99 -6.51
CA LEU A 110 -49.69 14.64 -6.42
C LEU A 110 -50.54 15.91 -6.28
N VAL A 111 -50.99 16.48 -7.40
CA VAL A 111 -52.27 17.22 -7.54
C VAL A 111 -52.65 17.43 -9.00
#